data_AF-A0A6G4A037-F1
#
_entry.id   AF-A0A6G4A037-F1
#
_cell.length_a   1.000
_cell.length_b   1.000
_cell.length_c   1.000
_cell.angle_alpha   90.00
_cell.angle_beta   90.00
_cell.angle_gamma   90.00
#
_symmetry.space_group_name_H-M   'P 1'
#
loop_
_entity.id
_entity.type
_entity.pdbx_description
1 polymer ?
#
loop_
_entity_poly.entity_id
_entity_poly.type
_entity_poly.pdbx_seq_one_letter_code
_entity_poly.pdbx_strand_id
1 'polypeptide(L)'
;MYKRIAITVLLSLIGLSLLLTPLQAERSQEIYYQDQVAVLMYHHVHDEDTSSSTITTQLLQDQLQSLLSKGYHFISLNEFKQYMAGATVPANAVLVTFDDGYQSFYTSAYPILKSLRIPAVNFVITTDLANPLGSYIPSMSKAQLSEMTHATNFIDIGCHTDNLHHKLPSGKAALVGRLDQNGQQETEEAYQQRVLKDTNTCVGKLKGLTDAPLDTMAYPFGITSPQAASLIQQAGIRYAFTISPEMATRSADRLLIPRINAGSPEITPELLHRSIQRRIVAQPNTAPLRVDAATAAAQLGGSAVLEGGALELRLGQEAFTLQVNAKTATRGGARVVLREPVLRQHGQVMIALDDLQALLGLPLVYTPATGKVAERVTPSVK
;
A
#
# COMPACT_ATOMS: atom_id res chain seq x y z
N MET A 1 -57.83 25.14 -33.05
CA MET A 1 -57.11 23.90 -33.42
C MET A 1 -55.62 23.90 -33.06
N TYR A 2 -54.90 25.01 -33.17
CA TYR A 2 -53.44 25.04 -32.93
C TYR A 2 -52.96 24.79 -31.48
N LYS A 3 -53.74 25.14 -30.45
CA LYS A 3 -53.33 24.95 -29.04
C LYS A 3 -53.34 23.49 -28.54
N ARG A 4 -54.10 22.59 -29.20
CA ARG A 4 -54.17 21.18 -28.77
C ARG A 4 -53.03 20.31 -29.33
N ILE A 5 -52.50 20.67 -30.49
CA ILE A 5 -51.38 19.93 -31.13
C ILE A 5 -50.05 20.22 -30.42
N ALA A 6 -49.86 21.44 -29.92
CA ALA A 6 -48.64 21.82 -29.18
C ALA A 6 -48.47 21.08 -27.84
N ILE A 7 -49.57 20.76 -27.16
CA ILE A 7 -49.53 20.05 -25.87
C ILE A 7 -49.23 18.56 -26.06
N THR A 8 -49.70 17.95 -27.15
CA THR A 8 -49.44 16.53 -27.44
C THR A 8 -47.99 16.28 -27.86
N VAL A 9 -47.36 17.20 -28.60
CA VAL A 9 -45.93 17.09 -28.99
C VAL A 9 -44.99 17.35 -27.81
N LEU A 10 -45.37 18.23 -26.87
CA LEU A 10 -44.57 18.51 -25.67
C LEU A 10 -44.62 17.33 -24.67
N LEU A 11 -45.76 16.66 -24.53
CA LEU A 11 -45.90 15.47 -23.67
C LEU A 11 -45.21 14.23 -24.25
N SER A 12 -45.12 14.09 -25.58
CA SER A 12 -44.35 13.01 -26.20
C SER A 12 -42.83 13.22 -26.11
N LEU A 13 -42.35 14.47 -26.13
CA LEU A 13 -40.93 14.78 -25.93
C LEU A 13 -40.47 14.61 -24.47
N ILE A 14 -41.32 14.97 -23.50
CA ILE A 14 -41.03 14.74 -22.07
C ILE A 14 -41.08 13.24 -21.74
N GLY A 15 -42.05 12.51 -22.31
CA GLY A 15 -42.14 11.05 -22.18
C GLY A 15 -40.97 10.30 -22.81
N LEU A 16 -40.41 10.81 -23.92
CA LEU A 16 -39.25 10.20 -24.57
C LEU A 16 -37.92 10.56 -23.90
N SER A 17 -37.82 11.73 -23.23
CA SER A 17 -36.66 12.08 -22.39
C SER A 17 -36.60 11.32 -21.06
N LEU A 18 -37.74 10.78 -20.59
CA LEU A 18 -37.82 9.96 -19.37
C LEU A 18 -37.54 8.47 -19.63
N LEU A 19 -37.41 8.05 -20.89
CA LEU A 19 -37.09 6.66 -21.30
C LEU A 19 -35.62 6.46 -21.70
N LEU A 20 -34.80 7.52 -21.58
CA LEU A 20 -33.36 7.49 -21.76
C LEU A 20 -32.68 7.96 -20.47
N THR A 21 -33.04 7.38 -19.32
CA THR A 21 -32.00 7.21 -18.31
C THR A 21 -30.94 6.34 -18.97
N PRO A 22 -29.68 6.79 -19.15
CA PRO A 22 -28.66 5.81 -19.41
C PRO A 22 -28.79 4.84 -18.22
N LEU A 23 -29.02 3.56 -18.51
CA LEU A 23 -28.49 2.52 -17.64
C LEU A 23 -26.97 2.76 -17.66
N GLN A 24 -26.51 3.73 -16.88
CA GLN A 24 -25.26 3.58 -16.17
C GLN A 24 -25.54 2.36 -15.33
N ALA A 25 -25.17 1.19 -15.88
CA ALA A 25 -24.89 0.05 -15.06
C ALA A 25 -24.02 0.61 -13.94
N GLU A 26 -24.59 0.71 -12.73
CA GLU A 26 -23.79 0.78 -11.52
C GLU A 26 -22.95 -0.49 -11.59
N ARG A 27 -21.79 -0.38 -12.23
CA ARG A 27 -20.79 -1.41 -12.18
C ARG A 27 -20.41 -1.39 -10.72
N SER A 28 -21.00 -2.28 -9.94
CA SER A 28 -20.71 -2.44 -8.53
C SER A 28 -19.20 -2.52 -8.44
N GLN A 29 -18.56 -1.44 -7.98
CA GLN A 29 -17.10 -1.41 -7.92
C GLN A 29 -16.69 -2.54 -6.99
N GLU A 30 -15.83 -3.42 -7.49
CA GLU A 30 -15.44 -4.61 -6.74
C GLU A 30 -14.68 -4.15 -5.49
N ILE A 31 -15.20 -4.49 -4.31
CA ILE A 31 -14.55 -4.17 -3.04
C ILE A 31 -13.55 -5.27 -2.74
N TYR A 32 -12.27 -4.96 -2.87
CA TYR A 32 -11.18 -5.89 -2.53
C TYR A 32 -10.84 -5.83 -1.05
N TYR A 33 -10.84 -4.63 -0.47
CA TYR A 33 -10.56 -4.41 0.95
C TYR A 33 -11.25 -3.17 1.51
N GLN A 34 -11.43 -3.16 2.82
CA GLN A 34 -11.88 -2.01 3.59
C GLN A 34 -11.00 -1.85 4.83
N ASP A 35 -11.03 -0.64 5.40
CA ASP A 35 -10.37 -0.31 6.68
C ASP A 35 -8.86 -0.64 6.71
N GLN A 36 -8.21 -0.45 5.56
CA GLN A 36 -6.77 -0.54 5.37
C GLN A 36 -6.42 0.25 4.11
N VAL A 37 -5.18 0.70 4.01
CA VAL A 37 -4.72 1.57 2.92
C VAL A 37 -3.52 0.92 2.23
N ALA A 38 -3.57 0.81 0.90
CA ALA A 38 -2.39 0.51 0.12
C ALA A 38 -1.56 1.79 -0.04
N VAL A 39 -0.36 1.84 0.52
CA VAL A 39 0.54 2.98 0.32
C VAL A 39 1.52 2.62 -0.79
N LEU A 40 1.47 3.32 -1.91
CA LEU A 40 2.32 3.08 -3.08
C LEU A 40 3.57 3.95 -3.01
N MET A 41 4.71 3.38 -3.37
CA MET A 41 6.00 4.06 -3.38
C MET A 41 6.58 4.11 -4.80
N TYR A 42 6.92 5.32 -5.23
CA TYR A 42 7.60 5.65 -6.48
C TYR A 42 8.86 6.49 -6.19
N HIS A 43 9.77 6.62 -7.16
CA HIS A 43 10.93 7.51 -7.05
C HIS A 43 11.05 8.36 -8.32
N HIS A 44 11.79 7.88 -9.32
CA HIS A 44 12.09 8.63 -10.53
C HIS A 44 11.10 8.33 -11.66
N VAL A 45 10.61 9.36 -12.36
CA VAL A 45 9.68 9.22 -13.50
C VAL A 45 10.33 9.74 -14.78
N HIS A 46 10.91 8.86 -15.59
CA HIS A 46 11.69 9.24 -16.76
C HIS A 46 11.54 8.22 -17.87
N ASP A 47 11.43 8.68 -19.11
CA ASP A 47 11.16 7.83 -20.26
C ASP A 47 12.42 7.18 -20.85
N GLU A 48 13.59 7.77 -20.59
CA GLU A 48 14.88 7.30 -21.12
C GLU A 48 15.79 6.70 -20.05
N ASP A 49 15.67 7.13 -18.79
CA ASP A 49 16.56 6.66 -17.72
C ASP A 49 16.09 5.30 -17.24
N THR A 50 17.03 4.38 -17.02
CA THR A 50 16.71 3.02 -16.60
C THR A 50 17.33 2.69 -15.25
N SER A 51 16.50 2.34 -14.28
CA SER A 51 16.92 1.75 -13.01
C SER A 51 15.78 0.91 -12.44
N SER A 52 16.04 0.13 -11.39
CA SER A 52 14.99 -0.61 -10.66
C SER A 52 13.98 0.29 -9.93
N SER A 53 14.24 1.60 -9.85
CA SER A 53 13.39 2.61 -9.20
C SER A 53 13.00 3.74 -10.16
N THR A 54 13.14 3.53 -11.47
CA THR A 54 12.69 4.46 -12.51
C THR A 54 11.50 3.86 -13.26
N ILE A 55 10.41 4.61 -13.33
CA ILE A 55 9.21 4.26 -14.09
C ILE A 55 9.04 5.25 -15.26
N THR A 56 8.55 4.79 -16.41
CA THR A 56 8.22 5.69 -17.51
C THR A 56 6.96 6.49 -17.19
N THR A 57 6.82 7.66 -17.82
CA THR A 57 5.65 8.52 -17.70
C THR A 57 4.38 7.77 -18.08
N GLN A 58 4.44 7.00 -19.18
CA GLN A 58 3.31 6.20 -19.67
C GLN A 58 2.94 5.08 -18.67
N LEU A 59 3.92 4.34 -18.15
CA LEU A 59 3.64 3.23 -17.24
C LEU A 59 3.04 3.73 -15.92
N LEU A 60 3.51 4.87 -15.39
CA LEU A 60 2.88 5.52 -14.24
C LEU A 60 1.41 5.86 -14.53
N GLN A 61 1.14 6.50 -15.67
CA GLN A 61 -0.22 6.85 -16.06
C GLN A 61 -1.12 5.61 -16.16
N ASP A 62 -0.64 4.55 -16.82
CA ASP A 62 -1.39 3.30 -17.00
C ASP A 62 -1.70 2.62 -15.66
N GLN A 63 -0.74 2.60 -14.73
CA GLN A 63 -0.94 2.05 -13.39
C GLN A 63 -2.05 2.80 -12.65
N LEU A 64 -1.99 4.13 -12.61
CA LEU A 64 -2.95 4.96 -11.88
C LEU A 64 -4.35 4.88 -12.51
N GLN A 65 -4.45 4.95 -13.83
CA GLN A 65 -5.73 4.80 -14.55
C GLN A 65 -6.33 3.41 -14.37
N SER A 66 -5.50 2.36 -14.38
CA SER A 66 -5.96 0.99 -14.13
C SER A 66 -6.55 0.84 -12.73
N LEU A 67 -5.90 1.39 -11.70
CA LEU A 67 -6.44 1.40 -10.33
C LEU A 67 -7.77 2.17 -10.25
N LEU A 68 -7.87 3.37 -10.85
CA LEU A 68 -9.15 4.09 -10.94
C LEU A 68 -10.25 3.24 -11.59
N SER A 69 -9.94 2.60 -12.72
CA SER A 69 -10.90 1.76 -13.46
C SER A 69 -11.38 0.52 -12.69
N LYS A 70 -10.59 0.08 -11.69
CA LYS A 70 -10.88 -1.05 -10.80
C LYS A 70 -11.56 -0.62 -9.50
N GLY A 71 -11.91 0.66 -9.34
CA GLY A 71 -12.61 1.15 -8.16
C GLY A 71 -11.73 1.36 -6.93
N TYR A 72 -10.44 1.65 -7.14
CA TYR A 72 -9.57 2.14 -6.06
C TYR A 72 -9.83 3.63 -5.80
N HIS A 73 -9.76 4.02 -4.53
CA HIS A 73 -10.01 5.38 -4.08
C HIS A 73 -8.71 6.01 -3.57
N PHE A 74 -8.18 6.98 -4.31
CA PHE A 74 -6.99 7.69 -3.91
C PHE A 74 -7.31 8.71 -2.81
N ILE A 75 -6.56 8.65 -1.71
CA ILE A 75 -6.74 9.51 -0.53
C ILE A 75 -5.53 10.42 -0.32
N SER A 76 -5.79 11.60 0.24
CA SER A 76 -4.77 12.56 0.67
C SER A 76 -4.01 12.07 1.91
N LEU A 77 -2.84 12.68 2.17
CA LEU A 77 -2.10 12.40 3.39
C LEU A 77 -2.91 12.77 4.64
N ASN A 78 -3.70 13.83 4.58
CA ASN A 78 -4.57 14.24 5.69
C ASN A 78 -5.64 13.17 5.99
N GLU A 79 -6.32 12.65 4.97
CA GLU A 79 -7.28 11.53 5.14
C GLU A 79 -6.58 10.28 5.70
N PHE A 80 -5.37 9.97 5.23
CA PHE A 80 -4.57 8.89 5.79
C PHE A 80 -4.24 9.12 7.28
N LYS A 81 -3.83 10.33 7.67
CA LYS A 81 -3.54 10.67 9.07
C LYS A 81 -4.80 10.57 9.95
N GLN A 82 -5.94 11.01 9.44
CA GLN A 82 -7.24 10.88 10.13
C GLN A 82 -7.63 9.41 10.30
N TYR A 83 -7.40 8.58 9.28
CA TYR A 83 -7.60 7.14 9.36
C TYR A 83 -6.75 6.49 10.45
N MET A 84 -5.46 6.81 10.50
CA MET A 84 -4.56 6.35 11.57
C MET A 84 -4.96 6.90 12.95
N ALA A 85 -5.81 7.93 13.01
CA ALA A 85 -6.38 8.52 14.22
C ALA A 85 -7.78 7.99 14.56
N GLY A 86 -8.37 7.10 13.75
CA GLY A 86 -9.65 6.44 14.03
C GLY A 86 -10.78 6.76 13.04
N ALA A 87 -10.59 7.69 12.10
CA ALA A 87 -11.57 7.96 11.05
C ALA A 87 -11.68 6.79 10.05
N THR A 88 -12.78 6.70 9.31
CA THR A 88 -12.96 5.71 8.22
C THR A 88 -12.25 6.13 6.94
N VAL A 89 -11.88 5.14 6.12
CA VAL A 89 -11.42 5.35 4.73
C VAL A 89 -12.41 4.71 3.76
N PRO A 90 -12.48 5.20 2.50
CA PRO A 90 -13.23 4.49 1.46
C PRO A 90 -12.71 3.06 1.27
N ALA A 91 -13.55 2.18 0.73
CA ALA A 91 -13.11 0.88 0.26
C ALA A 91 -12.00 1.03 -0.79
N ASN A 92 -11.07 0.08 -0.85
CA ASN A 92 -9.96 0.10 -1.79
C ASN A 92 -9.09 1.39 -1.72
N ALA A 93 -8.90 1.94 -0.51
CA ALA A 93 -8.16 3.18 -0.30
C ALA A 93 -6.65 3.06 -0.64
N VAL A 94 -6.14 4.04 -1.39
CA VAL A 94 -4.74 4.10 -1.84
C VAL A 94 -4.13 5.45 -1.51
N LEU A 95 -2.94 5.46 -0.90
CA LEU A 95 -2.11 6.67 -0.77
C LEU A 95 -0.92 6.55 -1.73
N VAL A 96 -0.66 7.58 -2.52
CA VAL A 96 0.47 7.61 -3.46
C VAL A 96 1.62 8.42 -2.88
N THR A 97 2.83 7.86 -2.88
CA THR A 97 4.04 8.50 -2.36
C THR A 97 5.18 8.43 -3.37
N PHE A 98 5.98 9.49 -3.41
CA PHE A 98 7.20 9.61 -4.22
C PHE A 98 8.36 10.03 -3.32
N ASP A 99 9.49 9.36 -3.45
CA ASP A 99 10.68 9.65 -2.64
C ASP A 99 11.68 10.54 -3.41
N ASP A 100 12.74 10.94 -2.71
CA ASP A 100 13.92 11.69 -3.16
C ASP A 100 13.73 13.16 -3.56
N GLY A 101 12.55 13.58 -3.98
CA GLY A 101 12.31 14.97 -4.39
C GLY A 101 12.85 15.32 -5.78
N TYR A 102 12.98 14.34 -6.66
CA TYR A 102 13.43 14.53 -8.04
C TYR A 102 12.56 15.50 -8.84
N GLN A 103 13.20 16.28 -9.72
CA GLN A 103 12.54 17.22 -10.62
C GLN A 103 11.51 16.54 -11.53
N SER A 104 11.73 15.27 -11.86
CA SER A 104 10.80 14.46 -12.66
C SER A 104 9.42 14.28 -12.01
N PHE A 105 9.32 14.38 -10.68
CA PHE A 105 8.01 14.45 -10.04
C PHE A 105 7.23 15.67 -10.55
N TYR A 106 7.86 16.84 -10.60
CA TYR A 106 7.22 18.07 -11.08
C TYR A 106 6.94 18.06 -12.59
N THR A 107 7.89 17.59 -13.39
CA THR A 107 7.78 17.68 -14.87
C THR A 107 6.94 16.57 -15.47
N SER A 108 6.94 15.37 -14.87
CA SER A 108 6.34 14.17 -15.46
C SER A 108 5.16 13.63 -14.63
N ALA A 109 5.34 13.44 -13.31
CA ALA A 109 4.30 12.84 -12.46
C ALA A 109 3.15 13.82 -12.13
N TYR A 110 3.49 15.04 -11.72
CA TYR A 110 2.54 16.05 -11.26
C TYR A 110 1.48 16.42 -12.32
N PRO A 111 1.80 16.58 -13.62
CA PRO A 111 0.78 16.78 -14.65
C PRO A 111 -0.23 15.62 -14.74
N ILE A 112 0.23 14.37 -14.63
CA ILE A 112 -0.64 13.18 -14.61
C ILE A 112 -1.54 13.21 -13.37
N LEU A 113 -0.96 13.38 -12.18
CA LEU A 113 -1.68 13.44 -10.91
C LEU A 113 -2.73 14.55 -10.92
N LYS A 114 -2.39 15.73 -11.44
CA LYS A 114 -3.30 16.87 -11.58
C LYS A 114 -4.45 16.57 -12.54
N SER A 115 -4.16 15.95 -13.69
CA SER A 115 -5.19 15.58 -14.67
C SER A 115 -6.17 14.53 -14.14
N LEU A 116 -5.68 13.56 -13.34
CA LEU A 116 -6.47 12.49 -12.74
C LEU A 116 -7.06 12.88 -11.38
N ARG A 117 -6.69 14.04 -10.83
CA ARG A 117 -7.03 14.51 -9.48
C ARG A 117 -6.65 13.50 -8.39
N ILE A 118 -5.46 12.91 -8.51
CA ILE A 118 -4.94 11.94 -7.56
C ILE A 118 -4.07 12.68 -6.52
N PRO A 119 -4.43 12.63 -5.23
CA PRO A 119 -3.56 13.12 -4.18
C PRO A 119 -2.27 12.33 -4.07
N ALA A 120 -1.17 13.00 -3.74
CA ALA A 120 0.12 12.36 -3.54
C ALA A 120 1.00 13.09 -2.53
N VAL A 121 2.01 12.39 -2.02
CA VAL A 121 3.03 12.94 -1.12
C VAL A 121 4.40 12.82 -1.77
N ASN A 122 5.19 13.88 -1.73
CA ASN A 122 6.59 13.83 -2.15
C ASN A 122 7.53 14.00 -0.93
N PHE A 123 8.34 12.98 -0.63
CA PHE A 123 9.34 13.02 0.44
C PHE A 123 10.66 13.55 -0.13
N VAL A 124 11.09 14.71 0.35
CA VAL A 124 12.18 15.51 -0.26
C VAL A 124 13.47 15.35 0.52
N ILE A 125 14.57 15.04 -0.18
CA ILE A 125 15.94 15.18 0.36
C ILE A 125 16.33 16.65 0.27
N THR A 126 16.58 17.31 1.41
CA THR A 126 16.67 18.78 1.43
C THR A 126 18.06 19.37 1.27
N THR A 127 19.12 18.55 1.20
CA THR A 127 20.49 19.06 0.97
C THR A 127 20.61 19.78 -0.38
N ASP A 128 19.93 19.29 -1.41
CA ASP A 128 20.05 19.78 -2.78
C ASP A 128 19.20 21.02 -3.09
N LEU A 129 18.31 21.45 -2.18
CA LEU A 129 17.40 22.58 -2.43
C LEU A 129 18.12 23.91 -2.71
N ALA A 130 19.39 24.03 -2.32
CA ALA A 130 20.21 25.19 -2.62
C ALA A 130 20.81 25.15 -4.04
N ASN A 131 21.03 23.95 -4.59
CA ASN A 131 21.56 23.73 -5.93
C ASN A 131 20.90 22.50 -6.59
N PRO A 132 19.62 22.60 -6.97
CA PRO A 132 18.83 21.43 -7.40
C PRO A 132 19.36 20.75 -8.67
N LEU A 133 20.15 21.46 -9.48
CA LEU A 133 20.77 20.93 -10.70
C LEU A 133 22.17 20.36 -10.47
N GLY A 134 22.66 20.39 -9.22
CA GLY A 134 24.00 19.91 -8.86
C GLY A 134 24.08 18.39 -8.68
N SER A 135 22.94 17.72 -8.49
CA SER A 135 22.86 16.27 -8.31
C SER A 135 22.75 15.56 -9.66
N TYR A 136 23.21 14.30 -9.71
CA TYR A 136 23.19 13.47 -10.92
C TYR A 136 21.77 13.36 -11.50
N ILE A 137 20.79 13.07 -10.63
CA ILE A 137 19.38 13.25 -10.96
C ILE A 137 18.96 14.62 -10.40
N PRO A 138 18.48 15.55 -11.24
CA PRO A 138 18.05 16.86 -10.76
C PRO A 138 16.93 16.76 -9.73
N SER A 139 17.01 17.60 -8.70
CA SER A 139 15.99 17.75 -7.66
C SER A 139 15.02 18.88 -8.01
N MET A 140 13.82 18.88 -7.42
CA MET A 140 12.92 20.01 -7.53
C MET A 140 13.49 21.26 -6.87
N SER A 141 13.27 22.42 -7.47
CA SER A 141 13.54 23.71 -6.84
C SER A 141 12.49 24.04 -5.78
N LYS A 142 12.83 24.95 -4.85
CA LYS A 142 11.86 25.49 -3.88
C LYS A 142 10.63 26.12 -4.55
N ALA A 143 10.81 26.75 -5.71
CA ALA A 143 9.71 27.34 -6.47
C ALA A 143 8.76 26.26 -7.01
N GLN A 144 9.29 25.17 -7.55
CA GLN A 144 8.47 24.02 -8.01
C GLN A 144 7.74 23.35 -6.86
N LEU A 145 8.42 23.13 -5.73
CA LEU A 145 7.81 22.58 -4.52
C LEU A 145 6.69 23.48 -4.00
N SER A 146 6.92 24.79 -3.92
CA SER A 146 5.91 25.75 -3.48
C SER A 146 4.76 25.86 -4.48
N GLU A 147 5.03 25.82 -5.79
CA GLU A 147 3.97 25.86 -6.79
C GLU A 147 3.05 24.65 -6.65
N MET A 148 3.57 23.42 -6.63
CA MET A 148 2.72 22.23 -6.64
C MET A 148 1.85 22.10 -5.37
N THR A 149 2.38 22.50 -4.21
CA THR A 149 1.68 22.43 -2.91
C THR A 149 0.62 23.52 -2.71
N HIS A 150 0.73 24.65 -3.41
CA HIS A 150 -0.26 25.74 -3.31
C HIS A 150 -1.20 25.78 -4.52
N ALA A 151 -0.74 25.40 -5.71
CA ALA A 151 -1.56 25.35 -6.92
C ALA A 151 -2.57 24.20 -6.88
N THR A 152 -2.31 23.17 -6.06
CA THR A 152 -3.25 22.10 -5.78
C THR A 152 -3.33 21.89 -4.28
N ASN A 153 -4.51 21.54 -3.77
CA ASN A 153 -4.73 21.24 -2.36
C ASN A 153 -4.54 19.74 -2.04
N PHE A 154 -3.90 18.98 -2.95
CA PHE A 154 -3.78 17.52 -2.86
C PHE A 154 -2.36 16.99 -3.11
N ILE A 155 -1.36 17.86 -3.28
CA ILE A 155 0.05 17.46 -3.29
C ILE A 155 0.69 17.92 -1.99
N ASP A 156 1.04 16.96 -1.15
CA ASP A 156 1.74 17.18 0.11
C ASP A 156 3.25 16.95 -0.05
N ILE A 157 4.04 17.54 0.82
CA ILE A 157 5.49 17.30 0.92
C ILE A 157 5.86 16.83 2.32
N GLY A 158 6.89 15.99 2.42
CA GLY A 158 7.43 15.48 3.66
C GLY A 158 8.95 15.41 3.63
N CYS A 159 9.55 15.07 4.77
CA CYS A 159 11.00 14.98 4.88
C CYS A 159 11.53 13.64 4.35
N HIS A 160 12.67 13.65 3.66
CA HIS A 160 13.46 12.44 3.36
C HIS A 160 14.92 12.58 3.83
N THR A 161 15.09 13.18 5.01
CA THR A 161 16.37 13.66 5.59
C THR A 161 16.93 14.88 4.88
N ASP A 162 17.83 15.60 5.54
CA ASP A 162 18.61 16.65 4.88
C ASP A 162 19.76 16.03 4.11
N ASN A 163 20.70 15.40 4.81
CA ASN A 163 21.94 14.86 4.27
C ASN A 163 22.26 13.43 4.80
N LEU A 164 21.26 12.72 5.31
CA LEU A 164 21.41 11.34 5.81
C LEU A 164 20.87 10.28 4.84
N HIS A 165 20.55 10.67 3.60
CA HIS A 165 20.15 9.77 2.51
C HIS A 165 21.36 9.10 1.83
N HIS A 166 22.18 8.41 2.61
CA HIS A 166 23.27 7.58 2.11
C HIS A 166 23.51 6.38 3.02
N LYS A 167 24.14 5.34 2.48
CA LYS A 167 24.57 4.18 3.27
C LYS A 167 25.96 4.43 3.83
N LEU A 168 26.17 4.01 5.07
CA LEU A 168 27.49 3.93 5.68
C LEU A 168 28.22 2.67 5.18
N PRO A 169 29.56 2.57 5.36
CA PRO A 169 30.31 1.35 5.03
C PRO A 169 29.77 0.08 5.70
N SER A 170 29.09 0.21 6.84
CA SER A 170 28.40 -0.89 7.53
C SER A 170 27.12 -1.39 6.82
N GLY A 171 26.71 -0.76 5.73
CA GLY A 171 25.47 -1.06 4.99
C GLY A 171 24.21 -0.43 5.60
N LYS A 172 24.27 0.12 6.81
CA LYS A 172 23.17 0.85 7.45
C LYS A 172 22.96 2.21 6.78
N ALA A 173 21.73 2.71 6.79
CA ALA A 173 21.47 4.12 6.46
C ALA A 173 22.18 5.02 7.48
N ALA A 174 22.67 6.18 7.03
CA ALA A 174 23.32 7.15 7.90
C ALA A 174 22.38 7.65 9.02
N LEU A 175 21.07 7.66 8.78
CA LEU A 175 20.05 7.95 9.80
C LEU A 175 20.06 6.97 10.98
N VAL A 176 20.57 5.74 10.80
CA VAL A 176 20.52 4.65 11.79
C VAL A 176 21.90 4.25 12.30
N GLY A 177 22.88 4.18 11.41
CA GLY A 177 24.23 3.76 11.75
C GLY A 177 25.05 4.86 12.45
N ARG A 178 26.03 4.42 13.24
CA ARG A 178 27.08 5.29 13.78
C ARG A 178 28.12 5.57 12.71
N LEU A 179 28.58 6.82 12.62
CA LEU A 179 29.71 7.17 11.76
C LEU A 179 31.01 6.58 12.32
N ASP A 180 31.96 6.34 11.43
CA ASP A 180 33.35 6.08 11.78
C ASP A 180 34.20 7.18 11.16
N GLN A 181 35.02 7.84 11.99
CA GLN A 181 35.99 8.81 11.53
C GLN A 181 37.38 8.37 11.99
N ASN A 182 38.18 7.89 11.04
CA ASN A 182 39.57 7.45 11.25
C ASN A 182 39.70 6.36 12.33
N GLY A 183 38.78 5.40 12.38
CA GLY A 183 38.78 4.31 13.35
C GLY A 183 38.20 4.68 14.72
N GLN A 184 37.68 5.90 14.87
CA GLN A 184 36.88 6.29 16.04
C GLN A 184 35.40 6.27 15.69
N GLN A 185 34.66 5.40 16.37
CA GLN A 185 33.22 5.33 16.26
C GLN A 185 32.57 6.56 16.91
N GLU A 186 31.59 7.12 16.22
CA GLU A 186 30.75 8.20 16.72
C GLU A 186 30.14 7.85 18.09
N THR A 187 30.23 8.78 19.04
CA THR A 187 29.62 8.60 20.37
C THR A 187 28.10 8.59 20.30
N GLU A 188 27.49 8.12 21.38
CA GLU A 188 26.04 8.08 21.52
C GLU A 188 25.42 9.48 21.38
N GLU A 189 25.99 10.47 22.07
CA GLU A 189 25.53 11.85 22.06
C GLU A 189 25.70 12.48 20.67
N ALA A 190 26.84 12.24 20.01
CA ALA A 190 27.10 12.76 18.67
C ALA A 190 26.11 12.22 17.64
N TYR A 191 25.79 10.93 17.71
CA TYR A 191 24.75 10.31 16.87
C TYR A 191 23.38 10.96 17.08
N GLN A 192 22.94 11.09 18.33
CA GLN A 192 21.64 11.69 18.65
C GLN A 192 21.54 13.12 18.12
N GLN A 193 22.59 13.92 18.34
CA GLN A 193 22.65 15.30 17.84
C GLN A 193 22.64 15.36 16.31
N ARG A 194 23.36 14.47 15.63
CA ARG A 194 23.37 14.42 14.17
C ARG A 194 22.00 14.10 13.60
N VAL A 195 21.31 13.09 14.12
CA VAL A 195 19.97 12.70 13.64
C VAL A 195 18.93 13.79 13.94
N LEU A 196 18.94 14.37 15.15
CA LEU A 196 18.04 15.47 15.51
C LEU A 196 18.29 16.71 14.65
N LYS A 197 19.55 17.09 14.46
CA LYS A 197 19.93 18.26 13.65
C LYS A 197 19.52 18.07 12.20
N ASP A 198 19.78 16.91 11.62
CA ASP A 198 19.40 16.61 10.23
C ASP A 198 17.89 16.68 10.03
N THR A 199 17.13 16.01 10.91
CA THR A 199 15.65 15.99 10.82
C THR A 199 15.06 17.40 10.99
N ASN A 200 15.56 18.17 11.96
CA ASN A 200 15.13 19.56 12.16
C ASN A 200 15.51 20.46 10.97
N THR A 201 16.67 20.25 10.37
CA THR A 201 17.12 21.01 9.19
C THR A 201 16.22 20.70 8.00
N CYS A 202 15.88 19.44 7.80
CA CYS A 202 14.97 19.00 6.75
C CYS A 202 13.59 19.65 6.88
N VAL A 203 12.95 19.52 8.05
CA VAL A 203 11.66 20.17 8.33
C VAL A 203 11.75 21.69 8.18
N GLY A 204 12.83 22.29 8.70
CA GLY A 204 13.07 23.74 8.62
C GLY A 204 13.21 24.26 7.19
N LYS A 205 13.86 23.51 6.29
CA LYS A 205 14.04 23.87 4.88
C LYS A 205 12.75 23.76 4.06
N LEU A 206 11.83 22.86 4.44
CA LEU A 206 10.51 22.71 3.81
C LEU A 206 9.48 23.71 4.34
N LYS A 207 9.72 24.31 5.51
CA LYS A 207 8.81 25.29 6.11
C LYS A 207 8.59 26.48 5.18
N GLY A 208 7.32 26.87 5.01
CA GLY A 208 6.92 27.95 4.12
C GLY A 208 6.81 27.56 2.64
N LEU A 209 7.14 26.31 2.28
CA LEU A 209 6.84 25.75 0.95
C LEU A 209 5.47 25.08 0.90
N THR A 210 4.79 24.89 2.03
CA THR A 210 3.45 24.31 2.13
C THR A 210 2.74 24.86 3.37
N ASP A 211 1.41 24.91 3.32
CA ASP A 211 0.54 25.20 4.47
C ASP A 211 0.24 23.95 5.30
N ALA A 212 0.49 22.75 4.76
CA ALA A 212 0.24 21.49 5.45
C ALA A 212 1.26 21.25 6.60
N PRO A 213 0.88 20.52 7.66
CA PRO A 213 1.82 20.15 8.72
C PRO A 213 2.99 19.29 8.20
N LEU A 214 4.21 19.72 8.50
CA LEU A 214 5.46 19.02 8.18
C LEU A 214 5.85 18.04 9.30
N ASP A 215 5.01 17.03 9.51
CA ASP A 215 5.16 16.01 10.56
C ASP A 215 5.30 14.59 10.00
N THR A 216 5.67 14.47 8.72
CA THR A 216 5.83 13.18 8.04
C THR A 216 7.16 13.02 7.35
N MET A 217 7.70 11.79 7.36
CA MET A 217 8.92 11.46 6.62
C MET A 217 8.91 10.06 6.01
N ALA A 218 9.74 9.81 5.01
CA ALA A 218 10.13 8.46 4.62
C ALA A 218 11.54 8.15 5.13
N TYR A 219 11.78 6.92 5.62
CA TYR A 219 13.12 6.50 6.00
C TYR A 219 13.95 6.20 4.75
N PRO A 220 15.20 6.71 4.64
CA PRO A 220 16.12 6.33 3.58
C PRO A 220 16.27 4.80 3.50
N PHE A 221 16.07 4.25 2.29
CA PHE A 221 16.13 2.81 2.03
C PHE A 221 15.16 1.96 2.89
N GLY A 222 14.20 2.59 3.58
CA GLY A 222 13.34 1.96 4.58
C GLY A 222 14.05 1.42 5.82
N ILE A 223 15.33 1.76 6.03
CA ILE A 223 16.12 1.27 7.17
C ILE A 223 15.83 2.14 8.39
N THR A 224 15.41 1.51 9.48
CA THR A 224 15.03 2.18 10.74
C THR A 224 15.56 1.43 11.96
N SER A 225 15.49 2.07 13.13
CA SER A 225 15.72 1.47 14.45
C SER A 225 14.81 2.14 15.47
N PRO A 226 14.50 1.50 16.61
CA PRO A 226 13.70 2.13 17.68
C PRO A 226 14.29 3.46 18.15
N GLN A 227 15.63 3.54 18.16
CA GLN A 227 16.32 4.77 18.54
C GLN A 227 16.16 5.87 17.49
N ALA A 228 16.36 5.56 16.21
CA ALA A 228 16.16 6.54 15.14
C ALA A 228 14.70 7.03 15.11
N ALA A 229 13.74 6.12 15.26
CA ALA A 229 12.31 6.44 15.36
C ALA A 229 12.02 7.41 16.53
N SER A 230 12.61 7.18 17.71
CA SER A 230 12.49 8.10 18.85
C SER A 230 13.08 9.47 18.55
N LEU A 231 14.25 9.55 17.89
CA LEU A 231 14.91 10.82 17.60
C LEU A 231 14.15 11.64 16.56
N ILE A 232 13.66 11.03 15.47
CA ILE A 232 12.83 11.77 14.49
C ILE A 232 11.52 12.23 15.14
N GLN A 233 10.97 11.46 16.08
CA GLN A 233 9.76 11.83 16.81
C GLN A 233 10.00 13.03 17.73
N GLN A 234 11.16 13.07 18.41
CA GLN A 234 11.60 14.22 19.18
C GLN A 234 11.79 15.47 18.31
N ALA A 235 12.19 15.31 17.05
CA ALA A 235 12.27 16.38 16.06
C ALA A 235 10.91 16.77 15.43
N GLY A 236 9.79 16.22 15.93
CA GLY A 236 8.44 16.59 15.54
C GLY A 236 7.79 15.70 14.48
N ILE A 237 8.46 14.65 14.01
CA ILE A 237 7.85 13.68 13.09
C ILE A 237 6.83 12.82 13.83
N ARG A 238 5.63 12.67 13.27
CA ARG A 238 4.52 11.92 13.83
C ARG A 238 4.15 10.70 12.99
N TYR A 239 4.48 10.72 11.70
CA TYR A 239 4.27 9.61 10.78
C TYR A 239 5.54 9.34 9.99
N ALA A 240 5.99 8.09 9.92
CA ALA A 240 7.19 7.72 9.18
C ALA A 240 6.98 6.45 8.34
N PHE A 241 7.37 6.52 7.07
CA PHE A 241 7.11 5.51 6.06
C PHE A 241 8.35 4.65 5.79
N THR A 242 8.15 3.34 5.73
CA THR A 242 9.17 2.30 5.48
C THR A 242 8.99 1.68 4.10
N ILE A 243 9.76 0.65 3.76
CA ILE A 243 9.58 -0.13 2.53
C ILE A 243 8.98 -1.52 2.80
N SER A 244 8.39 -1.74 3.99
CA SER A 244 7.75 -3.01 4.31
C SER A 244 6.59 -3.24 3.34
N PRO A 245 6.60 -4.33 2.55
CA PRO A 245 5.65 -4.54 1.47
C PRO A 245 4.33 -5.10 2.01
N GLU A 246 3.61 -4.30 2.80
CA GLU A 246 2.36 -4.68 3.49
C GLU A 246 1.28 -3.59 3.34
N MET A 247 0.05 -3.89 3.78
CA MET A 247 -1.02 -2.90 3.87
C MET A 247 -0.88 -2.08 5.15
N ALA A 248 -1.19 -0.78 5.08
CA ALA A 248 -1.29 0.06 6.27
C ALA A 248 -2.64 -0.16 6.96
N THR A 249 -2.63 -0.84 8.10
CA THR A 249 -3.80 -1.06 8.95
C THR A 249 -3.83 -0.07 10.11
N ARG A 250 -4.97 0.03 10.82
CA ARG A 250 -5.09 0.90 12.01
C ARG A 250 -4.09 0.57 13.12
N SER A 251 -3.68 -0.69 13.20
CA SER A 251 -2.72 -1.17 14.20
C SER A 251 -1.27 -0.95 13.79
N ALA A 252 -1.00 -0.47 12.58
CA ALA A 252 0.36 -0.15 12.17
C ALA A 252 0.92 0.97 13.05
N ASP A 253 2.17 0.81 13.49
CA ASP A 253 2.89 1.87 14.18
C ASP A 253 3.01 3.06 13.22
N ARG A 254 2.60 4.25 13.68
CA ARG A 254 2.64 5.49 12.89
C ARG A 254 4.06 5.83 12.45
N LEU A 255 5.08 5.38 13.18
CA LEU A 255 6.49 5.57 12.82
C LEU A 255 7.07 4.42 11.99
N LEU A 256 6.27 3.44 11.58
CA LEU A 256 6.68 2.28 10.76
C LEU A 256 5.64 1.95 9.68
N ILE A 257 5.11 2.96 8.99
CA ILE A 257 4.05 2.77 8.00
C ILE A 257 4.59 1.95 6.81
N PRO A 258 3.94 0.84 6.42
CA PRO A 258 4.39 0.00 5.30
C PRO A 258 4.07 0.65 3.95
N ARG A 259 4.86 0.31 2.92
CA ARG A 259 4.66 0.76 1.54
C ARG A 259 4.93 -0.35 0.54
N ILE A 260 4.13 -0.38 -0.51
CA ILE A 260 4.25 -1.29 -1.64
C ILE A 260 5.03 -0.58 -2.75
N ASN A 261 6.16 -1.15 -3.15
CA ASN A 261 6.89 -0.63 -4.31
C ASN A 261 6.01 -0.75 -5.58
N ALA A 262 5.82 0.37 -6.26
CA ALA A 262 5.08 0.48 -7.51
C ALA A 262 5.92 1.09 -8.65
N GLY A 263 7.08 1.70 -8.33
CA GLY A 263 7.91 2.46 -9.26
C GLY A 263 9.01 1.69 -9.98
N SER A 264 8.97 0.35 -9.98
CA SER A 264 9.87 -0.45 -10.81
C SER A 264 9.35 -0.54 -12.25
N PRO A 265 10.23 -0.51 -13.28
CA PRO A 265 9.81 -0.59 -14.68
C PRO A 265 9.17 -1.92 -15.04
N GLU A 266 9.33 -2.96 -14.22
CA GLU A 266 8.74 -4.29 -14.44
C GLU A 266 7.32 -4.42 -13.86
N ILE A 267 6.86 -3.45 -13.07
CA ILE A 267 5.55 -3.51 -12.41
C ILE A 267 4.49 -3.01 -13.39
N THR A 268 3.87 -3.92 -14.13
CA THR A 268 2.70 -3.58 -14.96
C THR A 268 1.48 -3.20 -14.10
N PRO A 269 0.44 -2.54 -14.68
CA PRO A 269 -0.79 -2.26 -13.96
C PRO A 269 -1.44 -3.50 -13.32
N GLU A 270 -1.43 -4.65 -14.01
CA GLU A 270 -1.95 -5.92 -13.50
C GLU A 270 -1.08 -6.50 -12.39
N LEU A 271 0.25 -6.33 -12.48
CA LEU A 271 1.16 -6.74 -11.41
C LEU A 271 0.97 -5.87 -10.17
N LEU A 272 0.81 -4.55 -10.32
CA LEU A 272 0.52 -3.65 -9.20
C LEU A 272 -0.79 -4.02 -8.50
N HIS A 273 -1.86 -4.20 -9.27
CA HIS A 273 -3.15 -4.62 -8.74
C HIS A 273 -3.05 -5.95 -7.95
N ARG A 274 -2.42 -6.98 -8.52
CA ARG A 274 -2.20 -8.26 -7.83
C ARG A 274 -1.29 -8.12 -6.61
N SER A 275 -0.31 -7.22 -6.68
CA SER A 275 0.61 -6.91 -5.58
C SER A 275 -0.15 -6.37 -4.38
N ILE A 276 -1.09 -5.43 -4.60
CA ILE A 276 -1.97 -4.93 -3.55
C ILE A 276 -2.85 -6.06 -2.99
N GLN A 277 -3.53 -6.81 -3.86
CA GLN A 277 -4.44 -7.87 -3.44
C GLN A 277 -3.78 -8.94 -2.56
N ARG A 278 -2.55 -9.34 -2.88
CA ARG A 278 -1.79 -10.35 -2.10
C ARG A 278 -1.42 -9.90 -0.68
N ARG A 279 -1.50 -8.60 -0.40
CA ARG A 279 -1.11 -7.99 0.88
C ARG A 279 -2.30 -7.65 1.76
N ILE A 280 -3.53 -7.77 1.24
CA ILE A 280 -4.76 -7.52 1.99
C ILE A 280 -4.74 -8.36 3.27
N VAL A 281 -4.85 -7.67 4.40
CA VAL A 281 -4.97 -8.31 5.71
C VAL A 281 -6.43 -8.61 5.97
N ALA A 282 -6.73 -9.83 6.40
CA ALA A 282 -8.08 -10.21 6.80
C ALA A 282 -8.53 -9.36 7.99
N GLN A 283 -9.70 -8.74 7.87
CA GLN A 283 -10.28 -7.91 8.94
C GLN A 283 -11.05 -8.82 9.92
N PRO A 284 -10.95 -8.63 11.24
CA PRO A 284 -11.63 -9.48 12.23
C PRO A 284 -13.17 -9.45 12.14
N ASN A 285 -13.76 -8.47 11.44
CA ASN A 285 -15.20 -8.35 11.22
C ASN A 285 -15.65 -8.55 9.76
N THR A 286 -14.73 -8.88 8.84
CA THR A 286 -15.14 -9.37 7.51
C THR A 286 -15.36 -10.86 7.60
N ALA A 287 -16.39 -11.39 6.89
CA ALA A 287 -16.57 -12.83 6.79
C ALA A 287 -15.23 -13.46 6.39
N PRO A 288 -14.78 -14.50 7.11
CA PRO A 288 -13.47 -15.09 6.89
C PRO A 288 -13.33 -15.52 5.43
N LEU A 289 -12.19 -15.23 4.81
CA LEU A 289 -11.88 -15.77 3.49
C LEU A 289 -11.90 -17.30 3.61
N ARG A 290 -12.82 -17.94 2.91
CA ARG A 290 -13.02 -19.39 2.95
C ARG A 290 -12.50 -20.04 1.68
N VAL A 291 -11.86 -21.19 1.85
CA VAL A 291 -11.39 -22.05 0.75
C VAL A 291 -12.01 -23.42 0.84
N ASP A 292 -12.18 -24.08 -0.30
CA ASP A 292 -12.53 -25.49 -0.36
C ASP A 292 -11.34 -26.31 0.14
N ALA A 293 -11.50 -26.95 1.29
CA ALA A 293 -10.45 -27.69 1.99
C ALA A 293 -9.90 -28.85 1.14
N ALA A 294 -10.76 -29.52 0.36
CA ALA A 294 -10.33 -30.64 -0.49
C ALA A 294 -9.45 -30.15 -1.64
N THR A 295 -9.89 -29.08 -2.31
CA THR A 295 -9.12 -28.43 -3.38
C THR A 295 -7.80 -27.87 -2.86
N ALA A 296 -7.80 -27.22 -1.69
CA ALA A 296 -6.60 -26.69 -1.06
C ALA A 296 -5.59 -27.80 -0.73
N ALA A 297 -6.04 -28.92 -0.15
CA ALA A 297 -5.17 -30.06 0.12
C ALA A 297 -4.54 -30.62 -1.16
N ALA A 298 -5.33 -30.79 -2.23
CA ALA A 298 -4.81 -31.26 -3.52
C ALA A 298 -3.76 -30.32 -4.10
N GLN A 299 -3.98 -29.00 -4.03
CA GLN A 299 -3.04 -27.98 -4.52
C GLN A 299 -1.73 -27.92 -3.71
N LEU A 300 -1.78 -28.35 -2.45
CA LEU A 300 -0.62 -28.47 -1.56
C LEU A 300 0.06 -29.87 -1.65
N GLY A 301 -0.32 -30.70 -2.63
CA GLY A 301 0.26 -32.04 -2.83
C GLY A 301 -0.30 -33.11 -1.91
N GLY A 302 -1.46 -32.85 -1.29
CA GLY A 302 -2.16 -33.75 -0.41
C GLY A 302 -3.38 -34.42 -1.05
N SER A 303 -4.18 -35.09 -0.21
CA SER A 303 -5.44 -35.74 -0.59
C SER A 303 -6.54 -35.42 0.42
N ALA A 304 -7.80 -35.52 -0.01
CA ALA A 304 -8.95 -35.32 0.85
C ALA A 304 -10.03 -36.38 0.61
N VAL A 305 -10.67 -36.86 1.69
CA VAL A 305 -11.79 -37.81 1.64
C VAL A 305 -12.88 -37.32 2.59
N LEU A 306 -14.12 -37.22 2.10
CA LEU A 306 -15.28 -36.86 2.91
C LEU A 306 -15.99 -38.15 3.34
N GLU A 307 -15.98 -38.46 4.63
CA GLU A 307 -16.62 -39.65 5.20
C GLU A 307 -17.30 -39.32 6.53
N GLY A 308 -18.51 -39.83 6.75
CA GLY A 308 -19.20 -39.70 8.05
C GLY A 308 -19.46 -38.26 8.52
N GLY A 309 -19.50 -37.28 7.62
CA GLY A 309 -19.68 -35.86 7.99
C GLY A 309 -18.38 -35.15 8.40
N ALA A 310 -17.24 -35.80 8.24
CA ALA A 310 -15.92 -35.23 8.46
C ALA A 310 -15.08 -35.29 7.17
N LEU A 311 -14.30 -34.25 6.91
CA LEU A 311 -13.33 -34.25 5.82
C LEU A 311 -11.96 -34.62 6.37
N GLU A 312 -11.43 -35.76 5.94
CA GLU A 312 -10.07 -36.18 6.23
C GLU A 312 -9.12 -35.63 5.18
N LEU A 313 -8.07 -34.93 5.62
CA LEU A 313 -7.00 -34.39 4.79
C LEU A 313 -5.71 -35.13 5.11
N ARG A 314 -4.91 -35.42 4.08
CA ARG A 314 -3.54 -35.91 4.25
C ARG A 314 -2.56 -35.01 3.50
N LEU A 315 -1.52 -34.56 4.19
CA LEU A 315 -0.41 -33.80 3.61
C LEU A 315 0.89 -34.43 4.11
N GLY A 316 1.65 -35.05 3.20
CA GLY A 316 2.80 -35.88 3.58
C GLY A 316 2.40 -37.03 4.51
N GLN A 317 3.03 -37.09 5.68
CA GLN A 317 2.73 -38.10 6.71
C GLN A 317 1.67 -37.66 7.72
N GLU A 318 1.25 -36.39 7.70
CA GLU A 318 0.27 -35.85 8.64
C GLU A 318 -1.17 -36.07 8.14
N ALA A 319 -2.05 -36.38 9.09
CA ALA A 319 -3.49 -36.51 8.87
C ALA A 319 -4.23 -35.47 9.71
N PHE A 320 -5.25 -34.87 9.09
CA PHE A 320 -6.11 -33.87 9.70
C PHE A 320 -7.57 -34.25 9.47
N THR A 321 -8.44 -34.01 10.43
CA THR A 321 -9.88 -34.24 10.26
C THR A 321 -10.64 -32.97 10.55
N LEU A 322 -11.44 -32.49 9.60
CA LEU A 322 -12.33 -31.34 9.74
C LEU A 322 -13.75 -31.82 10.02
N GLN A 323 -14.32 -31.44 11.16
CA GLN A 323 -15.72 -31.76 11.47
C GLN A 323 -16.65 -30.71 10.85
N VAL A 324 -17.50 -31.12 9.92
CA VAL A 324 -18.41 -30.20 9.22
C VAL A 324 -19.45 -29.65 10.19
N ASN A 325 -19.76 -28.36 10.05
CA ASN A 325 -20.64 -27.58 10.94
C ASN A 325 -20.12 -27.43 12.37
N ALA A 326 -18.81 -27.62 12.60
CA ALA A 326 -18.19 -27.47 13.91
C ALA A 326 -16.94 -26.58 13.85
N LYS A 327 -16.56 -26.00 14.99
CA LYS A 327 -15.30 -25.27 15.20
C LYS A 327 -14.17 -26.18 15.68
N THR A 328 -14.17 -27.44 15.22
CA THR A 328 -13.25 -28.46 15.72
C THR A 328 -12.62 -29.21 14.58
N ALA A 329 -11.30 -29.35 14.65
CA ALA A 329 -10.52 -30.22 13.80
C ALA A 329 -9.64 -31.15 14.65
N THR A 330 -8.99 -32.11 14.01
CA THR A 330 -7.89 -32.86 14.61
C THR A 330 -6.64 -32.74 13.75
N ARG A 331 -5.47 -32.82 14.39
CA ARG A 331 -4.15 -32.97 13.75
C ARG A 331 -3.42 -34.11 14.44
N GLY A 332 -3.12 -35.18 13.70
CA GLY A 332 -2.48 -36.37 14.28
C GLY A 332 -3.26 -36.97 15.46
N GLY A 333 -4.60 -36.85 15.46
CA GLY A 333 -5.48 -37.29 16.55
C GLY A 333 -5.67 -36.28 17.69
N ALA A 334 -4.85 -35.24 17.79
CA ALA A 334 -5.03 -34.18 18.79
C ALA A 334 -6.09 -33.18 18.36
N ARG A 335 -6.98 -32.77 19.27
CA ARG A 335 -8.05 -31.80 19.00
C ARG A 335 -7.50 -30.39 18.83
N VAL A 336 -7.93 -29.71 17.78
CA VAL A 336 -7.64 -28.30 17.47
C VAL A 336 -8.96 -27.52 17.44
N VAL A 337 -9.00 -26.38 18.13
CA VAL A 337 -10.15 -25.48 18.11
C VAL A 337 -9.95 -24.42 17.03
N LEU A 338 -10.90 -24.32 16.11
CA LEU A 338 -10.90 -23.35 15.03
C LEU A 338 -11.59 -22.05 15.47
N ARG A 339 -11.22 -20.93 14.87
CA ARG A 339 -11.88 -19.64 15.10
C ARG A 339 -13.27 -19.63 14.48
N GLU A 340 -13.37 -20.18 13.27
CA GLU A 340 -14.57 -20.21 12.44
C GLU A 340 -15.08 -21.65 12.25
N PRO A 341 -16.40 -21.85 12.09
CA PRO A 341 -16.92 -23.19 11.84
C PRO A 341 -16.51 -23.66 10.45
N VAL A 342 -16.18 -24.95 10.31
CA VAL A 342 -16.12 -25.60 9.00
C VAL A 342 -17.55 -25.67 8.46
N LEU A 343 -17.77 -25.24 7.23
CA LEU A 343 -19.11 -25.19 6.65
C LEU A 343 -19.23 -26.13 5.47
N ARG A 344 -20.45 -26.61 5.21
CA ARG A 344 -20.78 -27.23 3.92
C ARG A 344 -21.51 -26.23 3.06
N GLN A 345 -20.94 -25.84 1.93
CA GLN A 345 -21.54 -24.88 1.00
C GLN A 345 -21.42 -25.42 -0.42
N HIS A 346 -22.53 -25.49 -1.16
CA HIS A 346 -22.59 -25.99 -2.54
C HIS A 346 -21.90 -27.36 -2.74
N GLY A 347 -21.99 -28.25 -1.75
CA GLY A 347 -21.35 -29.57 -1.79
C GLY A 347 -19.88 -29.59 -1.37
N GLN A 348 -19.22 -28.44 -1.23
CA GLN A 348 -17.83 -28.29 -0.80
C GLN A 348 -17.73 -28.11 0.71
N VAL A 349 -16.58 -28.50 1.27
CA VAL A 349 -16.25 -28.31 2.68
C VAL A 349 -15.36 -27.09 2.80
N MET A 350 -15.92 -26.02 3.33
CA MET A 350 -15.32 -24.69 3.38
C MET A 350 -14.69 -24.43 4.75
N ILE A 351 -13.40 -24.13 4.76
CA ILE A 351 -12.64 -23.73 5.97
C ILE A 351 -12.12 -22.30 5.79
N ALA A 352 -12.08 -21.53 6.87
CA ALA A 352 -11.41 -20.22 6.86
C ALA A 352 -9.91 -20.40 6.56
N LEU A 353 -9.34 -19.57 5.68
CA LEU A 353 -7.94 -19.70 5.27
C LEU A 353 -6.99 -19.60 6.48
N ASP A 354 -7.27 -18.70 7.42
CA ASP A 354 -6.47 -18.53 8.64
C ASP A 354 -6.51 -19.78 9.55
N ASP A 355 -7.67 -20.42 9.65
CA ASP A 355 -7.82 -21.67 10.41
C ASP A 355 -7.10 -22.83 9.70
N LEU A 356 -7.13 -22.87 8.37
CA LEU A 356 -6.37 -23.86 7.59
C LEU A 356 -4.86 -23.65 7.76
N GLN A 357 -4.37 -22.41 7.69
CA GLN A 357 -2.96 -22.07 7.95
C GLN A 357 -2.52 -22.53 9.34
N ALA A 358 -3.29 -22.19 10.37
CA ALA A 358 -2.99 -22.56 11.75
C ALA A 358 -3.02 -24.07 11.95
N LEU A 359 -3.99 -24.76 11.34
CA LEU A 359 -4.11 -26.22 11.42
C LEU A 359 -2.92 -26.92 10.77
N LEU A 360 -2.53 -26.49 9.57
CA LEU A 360 -1.42 -27.10 8.82
C LEU A 360 -0.04 -26.67 9.34
N GLY A 361 0.05 -25.54 10.05
CA GLY A 361 1.33 -24.93 10.42
C GLY A 361 2.10 -24.40 9.22
N LEU A 362 1.42 -24.08 8.12
CA LEU A 362 2.00 -23.57 6.88
C LEU A 362 1.49 -22.14 6.63
N PRO A 363 2.37 -21.19 6.27
CA PRO A 363 1.91 -19.89 5.80
C PRO A 363 1.31 -20.08 4.41
N LEU A 364 0.04 -19.73 4.21
CA LEU A 364 -0.63 -19.93 2.91
C LEU A 364 -0.86 -18.58 2.21
N VAL A 365 -1.07 -18.66 0.90
CA VAL A 365 -1.57 -17.57 0.07
C VAL A 365 -2.71 -18.13 -0.77
N TYR A 366 -3.83 -17.42 -0.79
CA TYR A 366 -4.95 -17.69 -1.68
C TYR A 366 -4.98 -16.65 -2.81
N THR A 367 -5.17 -17.11 -4.04
CA THR A 367 -5.32 -16.26 -5.23
C THR A 367 -6.78 -16.31 -5.68
N PRO A 368 -7.61 -15.29 -5.38
CA PRO A 368 -9.05 -15.30 -5.71
C PRO A 368 -9.34 -15.55 -7.19
N ALA A 369 -8.56 -14.94 -8.08
CA ALA A 369 -8.76 -15.03 -9.53
C ALA A 369 -8.64 -16.46 -10.08
N THR A 370 -7.90 -17.34 -9.41
CA THR A 370 -7.65 -18.72 -9.86
C THR A 370 -8.13 -19.76 -8.86
N GLY A 371 -8.65 -19.33 -7.69
CA GLY A 371 -8.95 -20.22 -6.58
C GLY A 371 -7.73 -20.99 -6.04
N LYS A 372 -6.50 -20.56 -6.34
CA LYS A 372 -5.28 -21.30 -5.99
C LYS A 372 -4.83 -20.99 -4.56
N VAL A 373 -4.66 -22.03 -3.76
CA VAL A 373 -3.96 -22.06 -2.47
C VAL A 373 -2.53 -22.56 -2.71
N ALA A 374 -1.55 -21.89 -2.14
CA ALA A 374 -0.15 -22.31 -2.17
C ALA A 374 0.54 -21.92 -0.86
N GLU A 375 1.64 -22.58 -0.53
CA GLU A 375 2.53 -22.15 0.55
C GLU A 375 3.18 -20.80 0.19
N ARG A 376 3.22 -19.89 1.15
CA ARG A 376 3.89 -18.59 1.04
C ARG A 376 5.40 -18.83 1.03
N VAL A 377 6.01 -18.73 -0.13
CA VAL A 377 7.46 -18.65 -0.25
C VAL A 377 7.86 -17.20 -0.05
N THR A 378 8.51 -16.89 1.07
CA THR A 378 9.19 -15.60 1.23
C THR A 378 10.29 -15.52 0.18
N PRO A 379 10.31 -14.51 -0.71
CA PRO A 379 11.43 -14.35 -1.63
C PRO A 379 12.71 -14.24 -0.83
N SER A 380 13.68 -15.12 -1.08
CA SER A 380 15.05 -14.85 -0.68
C SER A 380 15.52 -13.66 -1.50
N VAL A 381 15.61 -12.50 -0.86
CA VAL A 381 16.31 -11.35 -1.43
C VAL A 381 17.77 -11.78 -1.53
N LYS A 382 18.23 -12.09 -2.74
CA LYS A 382 19.65 -12.19 -3.05
C LYS A 382 20.24 -10.80 -3.23
#